data_AF-A0A970SEE6-F1
#
_entry.id   AF-A0A970SEE6-F1
#
_cell.length_a   1.000
_cell.length_b   1.000
_cell.length_c   1.000
_cell.angle_alpha   90.00
_cell.angle_beta   90.00
_cell.angle_gamma   90.00
#
_symmetry.space_group_name_H-M   'P 1'
#
loop_
_entity.id
_entity.type
_entity.pdbx_description
1 polymer ?
#
loop_
_entity_poly.entity_id
_entity_poly.type
_entity_poly.pdbx_seq_one_letter_code
_entity_poly.pdbx_strand_id
1 'polypeptide(L)'
;MIQVKVTNVFLISEGRGLMILLRASSDDRVLPIVIGQLEAQSILFQINKIPFPRPLTHDLFKSVMDKLGCNILRTEISDLIDETFYGKLIMEHGNDIMEFDSRPSDAIALAMRYDAPIFVHEKVMDKAGMVVTDETDEEFNLFTQNEDEPGHEMTTLEVLQRQLTIAIKEERYEDAARIRDEINKLDKSN
;
A
#
# COMPACT_ATOMS: atom_id res chain seq x y z
N MET A 1 5.58 0.06 20.89
CA MET A 1 5.19 -0.30 19.52
C MET A 1 3.84 0.31 19.25
N ILE A 2 3.66 0.89 18.09
CA ILE A 2 2.44 1.57 17.65
C ILE A 2 1.68 0.61 16.75
N GLN A 3 0.40 0.36 17.04
CA GLN A 3 -0.43 -0.40 16.12
C GLN A 3 -0.78 0.48 14.91
N VAL A 4 -0.62 -0.07 13.72
CA VAL A 4 -0.90 0.63 12.46
C VAL A 4 -1.93 -0.12 11.63
N LYS A 5 -2.56 0.61 10.70
CA LYS A 5 -3.44 0.05 9.69
C LYS A 5 -2.93 0.42 8.31
N VAL A 6 -3.06 -0.52 7.37
CA VAL A 6 -2.81 -0.24 5.95
C VAL A 6 -3.97 0.59 5.44
N THR A 7 -3.70 1.81 4.98
CA THR A 7 -4.74 2.70 4.47
C THR A 7 -4.89 2.55 2.97
N ASN A 8 -3.80 2.68 2.21
CA ASN A 8 -3.85 2.58 0.76
C ASN A 8 -2.46 2.25 0.15
N VAL A 9 -2.45 1.90 -1.14
CA VAL A 9 -1.28 1.64 -1.98
C VAL A 9 -1.24 2.66 -3.12
N PHE A 10 -0.14 3.39 -3.25
CA PHE A 10 0.03 4.50 -4.18
C PHE A 10 1.03 4.16 -5.28
N LEU A 11 0.75 4.61 -6.50
CA LEU A 11 1.74 4.64 -7.58
C LEU A 11 2.69 5.82 -7.36
N ILE A 12 3.99 5.54 -7.28
CA ILE A 12 5.00 6.59 -7.29
C ILE A 12 5.16 7.03 -8.75
N SER A 13 5.04 8.34 -9.00
CA SER A 13 5.27 8.93 -10.32
C SER A 13 6.64 8.51 -10.87
N GLU A 14 6.74 8.37 -12.20
CA GLU A 14 7.93 7.87 -12.93
C GLU A 14 8.23 6.36 -12.82
N GLY A 15 7.30 5.55 -12.31
CA GLY A 15 7.43 4.08 -12.37
C GLY A 15 8.49 3.49 -11.44
N ARG A 16 8.91 4.25 -10.42
CA ARG A 16 9.98 3.84 -9.48
C ARG A 16 9.54 2.88 -8.38
N GLY A 17 8.25 2.53 -8.30
CA GLY A 17 7.72 1.57 -7.32
C GLY A 17 6.29 1.87 -6.89
N LEU A 18 5.79 1.07 -5.95
CA LEU A 18 4.51 1.28 -5.28
C LEU A 18 4.79 1.63 -3.82
N MET A 19 3.98 2.48 -3.21
CA MET A 19 4.13 2.90 -1.82
C MET A 19 2.92 2.47 -1.01
N ILE A 20 3.13 1.86 0.15
CA ILE A 20 2.07 1.60 1.12
C ILE A 20 2.12 2.64 2.24
N LEU A 21 0.97 3.11 2.69
CA LEU A 21 0.88 3.97 3.87
C LEU A 21 0.31 3.20 5.06
N LEU A 22 1.05 3.27 6.17
CA LEU A 22 0.66 2.68 7.45
C LEU A 22 0.29 3.79 8.42
N ARG A 23 -1.00 3.97 8.69
CA ARG A 23 -1.50 4.98 9.63
C ARG A 23 -1.48 4.44 11.05
N ALA A 24 -0.91 5.21 11.97
CA ALA A 24 -0.97 4.94 13.40
C ALA A 24 -2.43 4.92 13.87
N SER A 25 -2.75 3.99 14.76
CA SER A 25 -4.10 3.92 15.35
C SER A 25 -4.27 4.86 16.54
N SER A 26 -3.18 5.41 17.06
CA SER A 26 -3.14 6.24 18.28
C SER A 26 -3.06 7.74 18.01
N ASP A 27 -2.60 8.14 16.83
CA ASP A 27 -2.27 9.52 16.48
C ASP A 27 -2.24 9.70 14.96
N ASP A 28 -1.97 10.92 14.49
CA ASP A 28 -2.02 11.30 13.08
C ASP A 28 -0.76 10.94 12.28
N ARG A 29 0.14 10.11 12.83
CA ARG A 29 1.35 9.70 12.12
C ARG A 29 1.04 8.64 11.07
N VAL A 30 1.69 8.75 9.93
CA VAL A 30 1.73 7.73 8.88
C VAL A 30 3.17 7.37 8.55
N LEU A 31 3.41 6.08 8.27
CA LEU A 31 4.69 5.58 7.81
C LEU A 31 4.57 5.14 6.34
N PRO A 32 5.22 5.86 5.39
CA PRO A 32 5.33 5.38 4.02
C PRO A 32 6.40 4.29 3.88
N ILE A 33 6.08 3.23 3.13
CA ILE A 33 7.03 2.19 2.78
C ILE A 33 6.95 1.93 1.27
N VAL A 34 8.07 2.09 0.58
CA VAL A 34 8.18 1.74 -0.85
C VAL A 34 8.40 0.25 -0.99
N ILE A 35 7.58 -0.40 -1.82
CA ILE A 35 7.62 -1.83 -2.10
C ILE A 35 7.58 -2.08 -3.61
N GLY A 36 8.01 -3.28 -4.00
CA GLY A 36 7.98 -3.71 -5.39
C GLY A 36 6.56 -3.86 -5.93
N GLN A 37 6.44 -3.85 -7.25
CA GLN A 37 5.15 -3.89 -7.95
C GLN A 37 4.34 -5.15 -7.61
N LEU A 38 4.99 -6.32 -7.60
CA LEU A 38 4.34 -7.60 -7.32
C LEU A 38 3.88 -7.71 -5.87
N GLU A 39 4.68 -7.20 -4.94
CA GLU A 39 4.33 -7.15 -3.52
C GLU A 39 3.10 -6.27 -3.28
N ALA A 40 3.09 -5.06 -3.84
CA ALA A 40 1.98 -4.16 -3.70
C ALA A 40 0.70 -4.67 -4.37
N GLN A 41 0.80 -5.34 -5.53
CA GLN A 41 -0.36 -6.01 -6.14
C GLN A 41 -0.97 -7.05 -5.20
N SER A 42 -0.16 -7.88 -4.54
CA SER A 42 -0.65 -8.89 -3.58
C SER A 42 -1.40 -8.27 -2.39
N ILE A 43 -0.93 -7.11 -1.92
CA ILE A 43 -1.57 -6.34 -0.84
C ILE A 43 -2.87 -5.70 -1.34
N LEU A 44 -2.85 -5.05 -2.51
CA LEU A 44 -4.01 -4.37 -3.10
C LEU A 44 -5.16 -5.34 -3.34
N PHE A 45 -4.88 -6.53 -3.86
CA PHE A 45 -5.89 -7.59 -4.01
C PHE A 45 -6.53 -8.00 -2.69
N GLN A 46 -5.75 -8.01 -1.60
CA GLN A 46 -6.26 -8.30 -0.27
C GLN A 46 -7.10 -7.15 0.30
N ILE A 47 -6.67 -5.90 0.12
CA ILE A 47 -7.44 -4.69 0.52
C ILE A 47 -8.81 -4.71 -0.16
N ASN A 48 -8.82 -4.92 -1.47
CA ASN A 48 -10.04 -4.90 -2.30
C ASN A 48 -10.83 -6.22 -2.24
N LYS A 49 -10.36 -7.21 -1.47
CA LYS A 49 -10.98 -8.54 -1.31
C LYS A 49 -11.34 -9.19 -2.65
N ILE A 50 -10.47 -9.06 -3.64
CA ILE A 50 -10.71 -9.57 -5.00
C ILE A 50 -10.60 -11.10 -4.98
N PRO A 51 -11.66 -11.84 -5.36
CA PRO A 51 -11.60 -13.29 -5.38
C PRO A 51 -10.82 -13.80 -6.60
N PHE A 52 -9.93 -14.78 -6.37
CA PHE A 52 -9.20 -15.46 -7.44
C PHE A 52 -9.61 -16.94 -7.54
N PRO A 53 -9.70 -17.51 -8.76
CA PRO A 53 -10.06 -18.93 -8.95
C PRO A 53 -8.98 -19.90 -8.48
N ARG A 54 -7.74 -19.41 -8.30
CA ARG A 54 -6.59 -20.16 -7.79
C ARG A 54 -5.89 -19.34 -6.72
N PRO A 55 -5.36 -19.97 -5.66
CA PRO A 55 -4.67 -19.25 -4.58
C PRO A 55 -3.41 -18.58 -5.10
N LEU A 56 -3.17 -17.33 -4.70
CA LEU A 56 -1.90 -16.64 -4.90
C LEU A 56 -0.85 -17.13 -3.88
N THR A 57 0.37 -16.62 -3.97
CA THR A 57 1.49 -17.06 -3.13
C THR A 57 1.19 -16.94 -1.64
N HIS A 58 0.68 -15.78 -1.18
CA HIS A 58 0.36 -15.57 0.23
C HIS A 58 -0.88 -16.36 0.68
N ASP A 59 -1.83 -16.65 -0.21
CA ASP A 59 -2.99 -17.51 0.08
C ASP A 59 -2.58 -18.98 0.25
N LEU A 60 -1.68 -19.44 -0.63
CA LEU A 60 -1.06 -20.76 -0.52
C LEU A 60 -0.27 -20.87 0.78
N PHE A 61 0.53 -19.85 1.12
CA PHE A 61 1.31 -19.83 2.36
C PHE A 61 0.40 -19.91 3.59
N LYS A 62 -0.66 -19.10 3.65
CA LYS A 62 -1.69 -19.20 4.69
C LYS A 62 -2.29 -20.61 4.77
N SER A 63 -2.67 -21.18 3.63
CA SER A 63 -3.26 -22.52 3.59
C SER A 63 -2.30 -23.62 4.10
N VAL A 64 -1.00 -23.49 3.84
CA VAL A 64 0.03 -24.39 4.36
C VAL A 64 0.17 -24.22 5.87
N MET A 65 0.27 -22.98 6.35
CA MET A 65 0.44 -22.66 7.77
C MET A 65 -0.77 -23.09 8.60
N ASP A 66 -1.99 -22.85 8.10
CA ASP A 66 -3.23 -23.31 8.74
C ASP A 66 -3.24 -24.83 8.90
N LYS A 67 -2.78 -25.58 7.88
CA LYS A 67 -2.69 -27.05 7.93
C LYS A 67 -1.61 -27.56 8.87
N LEU A 68 -0.55 -26.77 9.09
CA LEU A 68 0.51 -27.08 10.05
C LEU A 68 0.14 -26.66 11.47
N GLY A 69 -1.04 -26.05 11.69
CA GLY A 69 -1.47 -25.60 13.01
C GLY A 69 -0.75 -24.34 13.48
N CYS A 70 -0.23 -23.54 12.55
CA CYS A 70 0.40 -22.27 12.84
C CYS A 70 -0.61 -21.12 12.69
N ASN A 71 -0.47 -20.10 13.53
CA ASN A 71 -1.27 -18.88 13.42
C ASN A 71 -0.37 -17.64 13.50
N ILE A 72 -0.66 -16.60 12.71
CA ILE A 72 0.07 -15.33 12.78
C ILE A 72 -0.54 -14.47 13.89
N LEU A 73 0.24 -14.20 14.92
CA LEU A 73 -0.18 -13.37 16.05
C LEU A 73 -0.11 -11.89 15.72
N ARG A 74 0.97 -11.46 15.06
CA ARG A 74 1.20 -10.08 14.64
C ARG A 74 2.39 -9.98 13.69
N THR A 75 2.47 -8.85 13.01
CA THR A 75 3.65 -8.42 12.27
C THR A 75 4.25 -7.18 12.94
N GLU A 76 5.58 -7.09 12.96
CA GLU A 76 6.30 -5.94 13.50
C GLU A 76 7.25 -5.36 12.46
N ILE A 77 7.17 -4.07 12.19
CA ILE A 77 8.23 -3.33 11.49
C ILE A 77 9.21 -2.86 12.54
N SER A 78 10.33 -3.58 12.61
CA SER A 78 11.23 -3.57 13.75
C SER A 78 12.34 -2.54 13.61
N ASP A 79 12.88 -2.36 12.41
CA ASP A 79 14.08 -1.56 12.16
C ASP A 79 14.08 -0.87 10.79
N LEU A 80 14.91 0.16 10.69
CA LEU A 80 15.26 0.88 9.47
C LEU A 80 16.78 1.10 9.47
N ILE A 81 17.47 0.43 8.56
CA ILE A 81 18.94 0.43 8.42
C ILE A 81 19.26 0.70 6.96
N ASP A 82 20.07 1.72 6.67
CA ASP A 82 20.46 2.11 5.30
C ASP A 82 19.25 2.20 4.35
N GLU A 83 18.21 2.92 4.75
CA GLU A 83 16.93 3.08 4.01
C GLU A 83 16.16 1.77 3.75
N THR A 84 16.55 0.67 4.39
CA THR A 84 15.89 -0.64 4.28
C THR A 84 15.11 -0.96 5.55
N PHE A 85 13.79 -1.14 5.40
CA PHE A 85 12.93 -1.56 6.49
C PHE A 85 13.02 -3.07 6.75
N TYR A 86 13.05 -3.45 8.02
CA TYR A 86 13.08 -4.84 8.47
C TYR A 86 11.78 -5.19 9.19
N GLY A 87 11.14 -6.27 8.74
CA GLY A 87 9.92 -6.81 9.31
C GLY A 87 10.19 -8.07 10.12
N LYS A 88 9.29 -8.37 11.05
CA LYS A 88 9.23 -9.62 11.77
C LYS A 88 7.82 -10.18 11.71
N LEU A 89 7.72 -11.47 11.48
CA LEU A 89 6.48 -12.21 11.56
C LEU A 89 6.47 -13.00 12.86
N ILE A 90 5.52 -12.68 13.75
CA ILE A 90 5.36 -13.37 15.02
C ILE A 90 4.25 -14.39 14.88
N MET A 91 4.60 -15.66 15.07
CA MET A 91 3.69 -16.78 14.86
C MET A 91 3.62 -17.66 16.10
N GLU A 92 2.47 -18.27 16.32
CA GLU A 92 2.31 -19.33 17.31
C GLU A 92 2.17 -20.69 16.64
N HIS A 93 2.72 -21.71 17.27
CA HIS A 93 2.50 -23.11 16.94
C HIS A 93 2.42 -23.91 18.25
N GLY A 94 1.21 -24.38 18.59
CA GLY A 94 0.96 -24.95 19.91
C GLY A 94 1.15 -23.91 21.01
N ASN A 95 2.15 -24.10 21.86
CA ASN A 95 2.49 -23.17 22.96
C ASN A 95 3.74 -22.32 22.66
N ASP A 96 4.39 -22.55 21.51
CA ASP A 96 5.63 -21.87 21.16
C ASP A 96 5.33 -20.61 20.34
N ILE A 97 5.95 -19.50 20.74
CA ILE A 97 5.97 -18.26 19.96
C ILE A 97 7.29 -18.23 19.20
N MET A 98 7.19 -18.14 17.88
CA MET A 98 8.31 -18.10 16.95
C MET A 98 8.37 -16.74 16.26
N GLU A 99 9.59 -16.26 16.06
CA GLU A 99 9.88 -15.01 15.37
C GLU A 99 10.65 -15.31 14.09
N PHE A 100 10.18 -14.75 12.97
CA PHE A 100 10.82 -14.91 11.67
C PHE A 100 11.15 -13.56 11.08
N ASP A 101 12.39 -13.41 10.62
CA ASP A 101 12.81 -12.27 9.81
C ASP A 101 12.03 -12.25 8.49
N SER A 102 11.58 -11.06 8.10
CA SER A 102 10.73 -10.89 6.92
C SER A 102 10.87 -9.49 6.32
N ARG A 103 10.62 -9.38 5.01
CA ARG A 103 10.39 -8.07 4.41
C ARG A 103 9.06 -7.53 4.92
N PRO A 104 8.94 -6.21 5.19
CA PRO A 104 7.67 -5.62 5.63
C PRO A 104 6.51 -5.94 4.70
N SER A 105 6.72 -5.94 3.38
CA SER A 105 5.69 -6.26 2.38
C SER A 105 5.07 -7.64 2.58
N ASP A 106 5.90 -8.67 2.77
CA ASP A 106 5.44 -10.04 2.95
C ASP A 106 4.71 -10.21 4.28
N ALA A 107 5.28 -9.65 5.35
CA ALA A 107 4.70 -9.73 6.68
C ALA A 107 3.36 -8.99 6.78
N ILE A 108 3.21 -7.85 6.09
CA ILE A 108 1.93 -7.12 5.99
C ILE A 108 0.93 -7.92 5.16
N ALA A 109 1.32 -8.43 4.00
CA ALA A 109 0.44 -9.22 3.12
C ALA A 109 -0.13 -10.47 3.82
N LEU A 110 0.67 -11.11 4.69
CA LEU A 110 0.23 -12.23 5.52
C LEU A 110 -0.64 -11.78 6.69
N ALA A 111 -0.25 -10.72 7.42
CA ALA A 111 -1.04 -10.20 8.53
C ALA A 111 -2.46 -9.83 8.09
N MET A 112 -2.61 -9.18 6.93
CA MET A 112 -3.91 -8.84 6.36
C MET A 112 -4.77 -10.05 5.97
N ARG A 113 -4.16 -11.21 5.69
CA ARG A 113 -4.89 -12.46 5.37
C ARG A 113 -5.28 -13.24 6.61
N TYR A 114 -4.59 -13.02 7.73
CA TYR A 114 -4.91 -13.59 9.03
C TYR A 114 -5.74 -12.65 9.90
N ASP A 115 -6.08 -11.45 9.41
CA ASP A 115 -6.65 -10.36 10.20
C ASP A 115 -5.82 -10.05 11.46
N ALA A 116 -4.50 -10.26 11.38
CA ALA A 116 -3.57 -10.07 12.46
C ALA A 116 -3.13 -8.60 12.58
N PRO A 117 -2.89 -8.09 13.79
CA PRO A 117 -2.45 -6.72 13.99
C PRO A 117 -1.04 -6.48 13.45
N ILE A 118 -0.83 -5.29 12.90
CA ILE A 118 0.47 -4.81 12.40
C ILE A 118 0.98 -3.75 13.37
N PHE A 119 2.24 -3.86 13.75
CA PHE A 119 2.91 -2.94 14.66
C PHE A 119 4.15 -2.32 14.02
N VAL A 120 4.44 -1.09 14.40
CA VAL A 120 5.67 -0.37 14.06
C VAL A 120 6.40 -0.03 15.35
N HIS A 121 7.71 -0.23 15.39
CA HIS A 121 8.51 0.25 16.51
C HIS A 121 8.57 1.78 16.54
N GLU A 122 8.50 2.38 17.73
CA GLU A 122 8.53 3.84 17.91
C GLU A 122 9.73 4.46 17.19
N LYS A 123 10.92 3.87 17.38
CA LYS A 123 12.17 4.30 16.71
C LYS A 123 12.09 4.33 15.17
N VAL A 124 11.23 3.51 14.56
CA VAL A 124 11.04 3.50 13.10
C VAL A 124 10.07 4.60 12.71
N MET A 125 8.97 4.74 13.46
CA MET A 125 8.00 5.82 13.25
C MET A 125 8.65 7.20 13.47
N ASP A 126 9.52 7.36 14.45
CA ASP A 126 10.22 8.62 14.72
C ASP A 126 11.24 8.98 13.62
N LYS A 127 11.80 7.97 12.95
CA LYS A 127 12.81 8.16 11.89
C LYS A 127 12.20 8.46 10.53
N ALA A 128 11.13 7.77 10.17
CA ALA A 128 10.58 7.78 8.81
C ALA A 128 9.07 8.06 8.75
N GLY A 129 8.39 8.18 9.90
CA GLY A 129 7.00 8.58 9.97
C GLY A 129 6.84 10.09 9.72
N MET A 130 5.68 10.46 9.21
CA MET A 130 5.25 11.83 8.98
C MET A 130 3.90 12.07 9.63
N VAL A 131 3.62 13.31 10.04
CA VAL A 131 2.31 13.68 10.59
C VAL A 131 1.41 14.11 9.43
N VAL A 132 0.22 13.52 9.36
CA VAL A 132 -0.79 13.91 8.39
C VAL A 132 -1.44 15.21 8.83
N THR A 133 -1.39 16.22 7.96
CA THR A 133 -2.23 17.43 8.01
C THR A 133 -3.41 17.29 7.05
N ASP A 134 -4.44 18.13 7.21
CA ASP A 134 -5.61 18.15 6.31
C ASP A 134 -5.20 18.26 4.82
N GLU A 135 -4.15 19.03 4.52
CA GLU A 135 -3.59 19.18 3.16
C GLU A 135 -2.93 17.89 2.65
N THR A 136 -2.21 17.16 3.50
CA THR A 136 -1.62 15.86 3.12
C THR A 136 -2.68 14.78 2.96
N ASP A 137 -3.78 14.84 3.73
CA ASP A 137 -4.90 13.91 3.57
C ASP A 137 -5.64 14.16 2.25
N GLU A 138 -5.83 15.42 1.85
CA GLU A 138 -6.32 15.75 0.51
C GLU A 138 -5.36 15.27 -0.58
N GLU A 139 -4.04 15.40 -0.39
CA GLU A 139 -3.04 14.84 -1.30
C GLU A 139 -3.12 13.33 -1.45
N PHE A 140 -3.21 12.60 -0.34
CA PHE A 140 -3.39 11.16 -0.37
C PHE A 140 -4.73 10.78 -1.03
N ASN A 141 -5.81 11.50 -0.75
CA ASN A 141 -7.13 11.27 -1.35
C ASN A 141 -7.19 11.63 -2.85
N LEU A 142 -6.41 12.60 -3.33
CA LEU A 142 -6.26 12.89 -4.77
C LEU A 142 -5.67 11.70 -5.53
N PHE A 143 -4.91 10.83 -4.86
CA PHE A 143 -4.47 9.57 -5.46
C PHE A 143 -5.52 8.44 -5.40
N THR A 144 -6.61 8.61 -4.64
CA THR A 144 -7.67 7.60 -4.44
C THR A 144 -8.94 7.87 -5.24
N GLN A 145 -9.14 9.08 -5.77
CA GLN A 145 -10.34 9.39 -6.57
C GLN A 145 -10.25 8.73 -7.96
N ASN A 146 -10.64 7.45 -8.02
CA ASN A 146 -11.44 6.77 -9.04
C ASN A 146 -11.40 5.23 -8.83
N GLU A 147 -11.54 4.73 -7.60
CA GLU A 147 -11.58 3.27 -7.33
C GLU A 147 -12.86 2.80 -6.60
N ASP A 148 -13.86 3.67 -6.40
CA ASP A 148 -15.08 3.30 -5.66
C ASP A 148 -16.07 2.39 -6.43
N GLU A 149 -15.71 1.88 -7.63
CA GLU A 149 -16.47 0.79 -8.27
C GLU A 149 -15.56 -0.39 -8.66
N PRO A 150 -15.75 -1.59 -8.07
CA PRO A 150 -15.01 -2.78 -8.45
C PRO A 150 -15.44 -3.21 -9.86
N GLY A 151 -14.60 -2.93 -10.85
CA GLY A 151 -14.80 -3.29 -12.26
C GLY A 151 -14.67 -2.14 -13.27
N HIS A 152 -14.43 -0.90 -12.81
CA HIS A 152 -14.22 0.22 -13.72
C HIS A 152 -12.77 0.22 -14.24
N GLU A 153 -12.55 -0.31 -15.45
CA GLU A 153 -11.32 -0.02 -16.20
C GLU A 153 -11.29 1.49 -16.45
N MET A 154 -10.32 2.18 -15.84
CA MET A 154 -10.12 3.61 -16.10
C MET A 154 -10.02 3.83 -17.61
N THR A 155 -10.96 4.62 -18.12
CA THR A 155 -10.94 5.03 -19.52
C THR A 155 -9.71 5.88 -19.78
N THR A 156 -9.22 5.86 -21.02
CA THR A 156 -8.08 6.69 -21.44
C THR A 156 -8.29 8.18 -21.09
N LEU A 157 -9.53 8.64 -21.09
CA LEU A 157 -9.90 10.02 -20.79
C LEU A 157 -9.77 10.35 -19.29
N GLU A 158 -10.20 9.45 -18.41
CA GLU A 158 -10.04 9.59 -16.95
C GLU A 158 -8.57 9.62 -16.54
N VAL A 159 -7.73 8.78 -17.19
CA VAL A 159 -6.28 8.78 -16.96
C VAL A 159 -5.67 10.14 -17.36
N LEU A 160 -6.04 10.67 -18.52
CA LEU A 160 -5.52 11.96 -19.00
C LEU A 160 -5.98 13.13 -18.12
N GLN A 161 -7.22 13.13 -17.65
CA GLN A 161 -7.73 14.14 -16.71
C GLN A 161 -6.96 14.15 -15.39
N ARG A 162 -6.62 12.97 -14.87
CA ARG A 162 -5.79 12.84 -13.67
C ARG A 162 -4.37 13.36 -13.90
N GLN A 163 -3.75 13.00 -15.02
CA GLN A 163 -2.42 13.50 -15.39
C GLN A 163 -2.41 15.03 -15.56
N LEU A 164 -3.47 15.62 -16.12
CA LEU A 164 -3.62 17.07 -16.25
C LEU A 164 -3.64 17.76 -14.88
N THR A 165 -4.40 17.21 -13.94
CA THR A 165 -4.53 17.74 -12.57
C THR A 165 -3.18 17.75 -11.87
N ILE A 166 -2.42 16.65 -11.99
CA ILE A 166 -1.07 16.54 -11.42
C ILE A 166 -0.12 17.55 -12.07
N ALA A 167 -0.14 17.69 -13.39
CA ALA A 167 0.74 18.61 -14.10
C ALA A 167 0.49 20.08 -13.74
N ILE A 168 -0.76 20.48 -13.50
CA ILE A 168 -1.09 21.85 -13.03
C ILE A 168 -0.60 22.07 -11.60
N LYS A 169 -0.78 21.07 -10.72
CA LYS A 169 -0.37 21.16 -9.31
C LYS A 169 1.14 21.26 -9.15
N GLU A 170 1.90 20.57 -9.99
CA GLU A 170 3.36 20.61 -10.01
C GLU A 170 3.93 21.76 -10.87
N GLU A 171 3.09 22.70 -11.30
CA GLU A 171 3.47 23.85 -12.14
C GLU A 171 4.14 23.45 -13.48
N ARG A 172 3.91 22.21 -13.94
CA ARG A 172 4.37 21.68 -15.24
C ARG A 172 3.42 22.09 -16.36
N TYR A 173 3.38 23.40 -16.64
CA TYR A 173 2.41 23.98 -17.57
C TYR A 173 2.53 23.47 -19.02
N GLU A 174 3.74 23.09 -19.46
CA GLU A 174 3.94 22.51 -20.80
C GLU A 174 3.29 21.13 -20.94
N ASP A 175 3.48 20.27 -19.93
CA ASP A 175 2.85 18.95 -19.85
C ASP A 175 1.32 19.09 -19.76
N ALA A 176 0.84 20.01 -18.92
CA ALA A 176 -0.58 20.30 -18.78
C ALA A 176 -1.21 20.75 -20.12
N ALA A 177 -0.51 21.59 -20.88
CA ALA A 177 -0.99 22.02 -22.20
C ALA A 177 -1.09 20.85 -23.19
N ARG A 178 -0.09 19.97 -23.23
CA ARG A 178 -0.09 18.79 -24.11
C ARG A 178 -1.22 17.83 -23.78
N ILE A 179 -1.40 17.52 -22.49
CA ILE A 179 -2.44 16.60 -22.01
C ILE A 179 -3.83 17.16 -22.29
N ARG A 180 -4.04 18.47 -22.07
CA ARG A 180 -5.29 19.16 -22.39
C ARG A 180 -5.64 19.04 -23.88
N ASP A 181 -4.65 19.19 -24.76
CA ASP A 181 -4.86 19.08 -26.19
C ASP A 181 -5.17 17.64 -26.64
N GLU A 182 -4.62 16.64 -25.95
CA GLU A 182 -4.96 15.22 -26.15
C GLU A 182 -6.39 14.89 -25.69
N ILE A 183 -6.82 15.40 -24.54
CA ILE A 183 -8.21 15.27 -24.06
C ILE A 183 -9.17 15.87 -25.10
N ASN A 184 -8.89 17.08 -25.58
CA ASN A 184 -9.71 17.76 -26.59
C ASN A 184 -9.78 17.02 -27.94
N LYS A 185 -8.78 16.22 -28.29
CA LYS A 185 -8.79 15.38 -29.51
C LYS A 185 -9.67 14.15 -29.33
N LEU A 186 -9.67 13.57 -28.14
CA LEU A 186 -10.50 12.41 -27.80
C LEU A 186 -11.98 12.80 -27.70
N ASP A 187 -12.29 13.95 -27.09
CA ASP A 187 -13.67 14.49 -27.01
C ASP A 187 -14.28 14.86 -28.36
N LYS A 188 -13.45 15.16 -29.37
CA LYS A 188 -13.90 15.45 -30.74
C LYS A 188 -14.04 14.22 -31.63
N SER A 189 -13.56 13.06 -31.17
CA SER A 189 -13.54 11.81 -31.95
C SER A 189 -14.64 10.81 -31.53
N ASN A 190 -15.46 11.16 -30.55
CA ASN A 190 -16.73 10.50 -30.16
C ASN A 190 -17.92 11.34 -30.64
#